data_AF-A0A1W1BPA8-F1
#
_entry.id   AF-A0A1W1BPA8-F1
#
_cell.length_a   1.000
_cell.length_b   1.000
_cell.length_c   1.000
_cell.angle_alpha   90.00
_cell.angle_beta   90.00
_cell.angle_gamma   90.00
#
_symmetry.space_group_name_H-M   'P 1'
#
loop_
_entity.id
_entity.type
_entity.pdbx_description
1 polymer ?
#
loop_
_entity_poly.entity_id
_entity_poly.type
_entity_poly.pdbx_seq_one_letter_code
_entity_poly.pdbx_strand_id
1 'polypeptide(L)'
;MKQHIWLNALKGAVVQKDVAQLEKLLETIPNFDTLEDMQTALYLFQEAKRVVEDVKGQTERSMAQMKKNIDFLNSATADKRASFDITS
;
A
#
# COMPACT_ATOMS: atom_id res chain seq x y z
N MET A 1 -25.30 -10.31 -16.42
CA MET A 1 -25.01 -10.97 -15.12
C MET A 1 -23.56 -10.82 -14.67
N LYS A 2 -22.54 -11.07 -15.51
CA LYS A 2 -21.12 -10.94 -15.10
C LYS A 2 -20.68 -9.51 -14.72
N GLN A 3 -21.27 -8.47 -15.32
CA GLN A 3 -20.87 -7.07 -15.07
C GLN A 3 -21.24 -6.56 -13.67
N HIS A 4 -22.49 -6.76 -13.23
CA HIS A 4 -22.91 -6.38 -11.87
C HIS A 4 -22.09 -7.09 -10.79
N ILE A 5 -21.64 -8.33 -11.03
CA ILE A 5 -20.76 -9.05 -10.11
C ILE A 5 -19.39 -8.35 -10.02
N TRP A 6 -18.83 -7.91 -11.15
CA TRP A 6 -17.54 -7.23 -11.18
C TRP A 6 -17.60 -5.85 -10.50
N LEU A 7 -18.61 -5.03 -10.81
CA LEU A 7 -18.80 -3.71 -10.19
C LEU A 7 -19.03 -3.80 -8.67
N ASN A 8 -19.81 -4.78 -8.24
CA ASN A 8 -20.01 -5.04 -6.81
C ASN A 8 -18.73 -5.53 -6.13
N ALA A 9 -17.92 -6.35 -6.82
CA ALA A 9 -16.63 -6.79 -6.32
C ALA A 9 -15.65 -5.61 -6.19
N LEU A 10 -15.60 -4.72 -7.18
CA LEU A 10 -14.79 -3.50 -7.11
C LEU A 10 -15.22 -2.61 -5.94
N LYS A 11 -16.53 -2.39 -5.79
CA LYS A 11 -17.07 -1.63 -4.66
C LYS A 11 -16.69 -2.25 -3.32
N GLY A 12 -16.83 -3.58 -3.20
CA GLY A 12 -16.44 -4.32 -2.00
C GLY A 12 -14.95 -4.16 -1.69
N ALA A 13 -14.08 -4.35 -2.68
CA ALA A 13 -12.63 -4.23 -2.54
C ALA A 13 -12.21 -2.82 -2.10
N VAL A 14 -12.82 -1.78 -2.69
CA VAL A 14 -12.57 -0.38 -2.29
C VAL A 14 -12.98 -0.13 -0.84
N VAL A 15 -14.18 -0.54 -0.43
CA VAL A 15 -14.69 -0.32 0.94
C VAL A 15 -13.84 -1.06 1.97
N GLN A 16 -13.42 -2.29 1.66
CA GLN A 16 -12.60 -3.11 2.54
C GLN A 16 -11.11 -2.74 2.51
N LYS A 17 -10.71 -1.83 1.60
CA LYS A 17 -9.31 -1.50 1.30
C LYS A 17 -8.47 -2.74 0.95
N ASP A 18 -9.08 -3.71 0.27
CA ASP A 18 -8.42 -4.95 -0.14
C ASP A 18 -7.62 -4.74 -1.42
N VAL A 19 -6.34 -4.39 -1.27
CA VAL A 19 -5.43 -4.13 -2.39
C VAL A 19 -5.22 -5.38 -3.25
N ALA A 20 -5.21 -6.58 -2.67
CA ALA A 20 -5.01 -7.83 -3.42
C ALA A 20 -6.22 -8.12 -4.31
N GLN A 21 -7.43 -7.88 -3.81
CA GLN A 21 -8.64 -8.01 -4.62
C GLN A 21 -8.71 -6.93 -5.71
N LEU A 22 -8.29 -5.69 -5.42
CA LEU A 22 -8.18 -4.64 -6.44
C LEU A 22 -7.22 -5.05 -7.56
N GLU A 23 -6.06 -5.59 -7.23
CA GLU A 23 -5.07 -6.07 -8.21
C GLU A 23 -5.66 -7.18 -9.10
N LYS A 24 -6.31 -8.18 -8.47
CA LYS A 24 -6.99 -9.26 -9.21
C LYS A 24 -8.10 -8.75 -10.13
N LEU A 25 -8.85 -7.73 -9.72
CA LEU A 25 -9.89 -7.15 -10.55
C LEU A 25 -9.32 -6.40 -11.76
N LEU A 26 -8.11 -5.85 -11.66
CA LEU A 26 -7.41 -5.18 -12.77
C LEU A 26 -6.91 -6.15 -13.85
N GLU A 27 -6.73 -7.44 -13.53
CA GLU A 27 -6.37 -8.48 -14.52
C GLU A 27 -7.47 -8.70 -15.56
N THR A 28 -8.70 -8.28 -15.27
CA THR A 28 -9.86 -8.47 -16.15
C THR A 28 -10.58 -7.14 -16.37
N ILE A 29 -10.57 -6.67 -17.61
CA ILE A 29 -11.31 -5.47 -18.01
C ILE A 29 -12.78 -5.86 -18.19
N PRO A 30 -13.72 -5.28 -17.42
CA PRO A 30 -15.13 -5.55 -17.60
C PRO A 30 -15.66 -4.87 -18.87
N ASN A 31 -16.70 -5.45 -19.45
CA ASN A 31 -17.58 -4.67 -20.34
C ASN A 31 -18.58 -3.90 -19.47
N PHE A 32 -19.11 -2.79 -19.99
CA PHE A 32 -20.15 -1.99 -19.34
C PHE A 32 -21.37 -1.89 -20.26
N ASP A 33 -22.55 -2.17 -19.72
CA ASP A 33 -23.82 -2.17 -20.44
C ASP A 33 -24.43 -0.75 -20.50
N THR A 34 -24.14 0.09 -19.50
CA THR A 34 -24.68 1.45 -19.40
C THR A 34 -23.60 2.51 -19.15
N LEU A 35 -23.90 3.76 -19.50
CA LEU A 35 -23.05 4.91 -19.16
C LEU A 35 -22.94 5.10 -17.64
N GLU A 36 -24.01 4.79 -16.90
CA GLU A 36 -24.05 4.88 -15.44
C GLU A 36 -23.08 3.88 -14.78
N ASP A 37 -22.99 2.67 -15.31
CA ASP A 37 -22.02 1.66 -14.86
C ASP A 37 -20.58 2.15 -15.08
N MET A 38 -20.30 2.78 -16.22
CA MET A 38 -18.99 3.36 -16.51
C MET A 38 -18.64 4.51 -15.56
N GLN A 39 -19.59 5.40 -15.30
CA GLN A 39 -19.39 6.51 -14.35
C GLN A 39 -19.15 5.98 -12.94
N THR A 40 -19.93 4.99 -12.51
CA THR A 40 -19.75 4.33 -11.21
C THR A 40 -18.38 3.70 -11.10
N ALA A 41 -17.95 2.95 -12.12
CA ALA A 41 -16.62 2.36 -12.16
C ALA A 41 -15.51 3.43 -12.09
N LEU A 42 -15.66 4.55 -12.81
CA LEU A 42 -14.70 5.65 -12.78
C LEU A 42 -14.53 6.23 -11.38
N TYR A 43 -15.63 6.51 -10.67
CA TYR A 43 -15.56 7.00 -9.30
C TYR A 43 -14.94 5.98 -8.34
N LEU A 44 -15.26 4.69 -8.52
CA LEU A 44 -14.65 3.61 -7.75
C LEU A 44 -13.15 3.50 -8.02
N PHE A 45 -12.69 3.70 -9.26
CA PHE A 45 -11.26 3.71 -9.59
C PHE A 45 -10.53 4.90 -8.96
N GLN A 46 -11.14 6.07 -8.92
CA GLN A 46 -10.57 7.23 -8.23
C GLN A 46 -10.39 6.95 -6.73
N GLU A 47 -11.37 6.29 -6.10
CA GLU A 47 -11.27 5.90 -4.70
C GLU A 47 -10.23 4.79 -4.49
N ALA A 48 -10.23 3.76 -5.34
CA ALA A 48 -9.25 2.68 -5.31
C ALA A 48 -7.82 3.22 -5.39
N LYS A 49 -7.58 4.21 -6.27
CA LYS A 49 -6.29 4.90 -6.38
C LYS A 49 -5.91 5.55 -5.05
N ARG A 50 -6.83 6.29 -4.41
CA ARG A 50 -6.57 6.92 -3.11
C ARG A 50 -6.21 5.88 -2.05
N VAL A 51 -6.92 4.75 -2.02
CA VAL A 51 -6.64 3.64 -1.08
C VAL A 51 -5.21 3.12 -1.27
N VAL A 52 -4.81 2.85 -2.52
CA VAL A 52 -3.45 2.33 -2.82
C VAL A 52 -2.37 3.36 -2.46
N GLU A 53 -2.60 4.65 -2.75
CA GLU A 53 -1.68 5.73 -2.39
C GLU A 53 -1.51 5.87 -0.87
N ASP A 54 -2.60 5.74 -0.10
CA ASP A 54 -2.56 5.77 1.37
C ASP A 54 -1.76 4.59 1.93
N VAL A 55 -2.01 3.37 1.44
CA VAL A 55 -1.25 2.17 1.84
C VAL A 55 0.23 2.35 1.53
N LYS A 56 0.57 2.81 0.32
CA LYS A 56 1.96 3.11 -0.07
C LYS A 56 2.60 4.11 0.89
N GLY A 57 1.94 5.23 1.18
CA GLY A 57 2.46 6.26 2.09
C GLY A 57 2.62 5.78 3.54
N GLN A 58 1.77 4.86 4.00
CA GLN A 58 1.93 4.20 5.30
C GLN A 58 3.15 3.28 5.31
N THR A 59 3.32 2.46 4.27
CA THR A 59 4.48 1.58 4.11
C THR A 59 5.78 2.37 4.07
N GLU A 60 5.85 3.46 3.30
CA GLU A 60 7.03 4.33 3.23
C GLU A 60 7.41 4.90 4.61
N ARG A 61 6.43 5.38 5.37
CA ARG A 61 6.66 5.90 6.73
C ARG A 61 7.18 4.81 7.67
N SER A 62 6.60 3.62 7.63
CA SER A 62 7.06 2.47 8.42
C SER A 62 8.49 2.06 8.06
N MET A 63 8.81 2.00 6.76
CA MET A 63 10.17 1.71 6.28
C MET A 63 11.18 2.76 6.75
N ALA A 64 10.83 4.04 6.69
CA ALA A 64 11.68 5.12 7.18
C ALA A 64 11.94 4.99 8.69
N GLN A 65 10.93 4.62 9.48
CA GLN A 65 11.09 4.40 10.92
C GLN A 65 11.99 3.19 11.21
N MET A 66 11.78 2.07 10.50
CA MET A 66 12.62 0.88 10.64
C MET A 66 14.09 1.19 10.30
N LYS A 67 14.33 1.96 9.23
CA LYS A 67 15.69 2.39 8.88
C LYS A 67 16.34 3.20 10.01
N LYS A 68 15.63 4.18 10.58
CA LYS A 68 16.14 4.97 11.72
C LYS A 68 16.50 4.09 12.90
N ASN A 69 15.67 3.11 13.22
CA ASN A 69 15.93 2.18 14.32
C ASN A 69 17.18 1.33 14.05
N ILE A 70 17.37 0.84 12.81
CA ILE A 70 18.57 0.10 12.41
C ILE A 70 19.82 0.99 12.51
N ASP A 71 19.76 2.22 11.98
CA ASP A 71 20.87 3.17 12.04
C ASP A 71 21.27 3.47 13.51
N PHE A 72 20.28 3.66 14.39
CA PHE A 72 20.49 3.85 15.82
C PHE A 72 21.20 2.65 16.47
N LEU A 73 20.70 1.43 16.26
CA LEU A 73 21.31 0.21 16.82
C LEU A 73 22.77 0.04 16.34
N ASN A 74 23.01 0.30 15.06
CA ASN A 74 24.36 0.21 14.49
C ASN A 74 25.32 1.24 15.11
N SER A 75 24.85 2.48 15.34
CA SER A 75 25.66 3.51 16.01
C SER A 75 26.06 3.10 17.43
N ALA A 76 25.16 2.47 18.20
CA ALA A 76 25.45 1.98 19.54
C ALA A 76 26.43 0.80 19.58
N THR A 77 26.58 0.06 18.48
CA THR A 77 27.53 -1.06 18.39
C THR A 77 28.92 -0.66 17.91
N ALA A 78 29.07 0.49 17.23
CA ALA A 78 30.35 0.94 16.68
C ALA A 78 31.36 1.35 17.77
N ASP A 79 30.89 1.84 18.91
CA ASP A 79 31.74 2.32 20.01
C ASP A 79 32.38 1.21 20.88
N LYS A 80 32.04 -0.08 20.67
CA LYS A 80 32.63 -1.18 21.46
C LYS A 80 34.09 -1.52 21.11
N ARG A 81 34.69 -0.84 20.13
CA ARG A 81 36.13 -0.93 19.79
C ARG A 81 36.95 0.29 20.21
N ALA A 82 36.44 1.14 21.10
CA ALA A 82 37.30 2.08 21.80
C ALA A 82 38.16 1.31 22.81
N SER A 83 39.36 0.89 22.38
CA SER A 83 40.45 0.54 23.30
C SER A 83 40.75 1.79 24.11
N PHE A 84 40.32 1.82 25.37
CA PHE A 84 40.87 2.77 26.32
C PHE A 84 42.28 2.27 26.70
N ASP A 85 43.25 2.51 25.82
CA ASP A 85 44.67 2.45 26.18
C ASP A 85 44.99 3.62 27.10
N ILE A 86 44.65 3.46 28.38
CA ILE A 86 45.17 4.31 29.45
C ILE A 86 46.49 3.67 29.89
N THR A 87 47.56 3.94 29.15
CA THR A 87 48.92 3.72 29.65
C THR A 87 49.20 4.76 30.74
N SER A 88 49.35 4.26 31.97
CA SER A 88 49.88 5.02 33.13
C SER A 88 51.39 5.10 33.10
#